data_AF-A0AAW4KGS9-F1
#
_entry.id   AF-A0AAW4KGS9-F1
#
_cell.length_a   1.000
_cell.length_b   1.000
_cell.length_c   1.000
_cell.angle_alpha   90.00
_cell.angle_beta   90.00
_cell.angle_gamma   90.00
#
_symmetry.space_group_name_H-M   'P 1'
#
loop_
_entity.id
_entity.type
_entity.pdbx_description
1 polymer ?
#
loop_
_entity_poly.entity_id
_entity_poly.type
_entity_poly.pdbx_seq_one_letter_code
_entity_poly.pdbx_strand_id
1 'polypeptide(L)'
;PITLTKQGGEREVFYISGGFLEVQPNMVKVLADTVQRAGDLDEASAQEAVKAAEKALNEKGADFDYSAAAVRLAEAAAQLRTLQQIRKK
;
A
#
# COMPACT_ATOMS: atom_id res chain seq x y z
N PRO A 1 5.62 -0.39 -1.19
CA PRO A 1 6.08 0.37 0.00
C PRO A 1 7.43 1.02 -0.28
N ILE A 2 7.65 2.24 0.22
CA ILE A 2 8.94 2.93 0.17
C ILE A 2 9.53 2.99 1.58
N THR A 3 10.84 2.78 1.70
CA THR A 3 11.59 2.98 2.95
C THR A 3 12.56 4.14 2.78
N LEU A 4 12.41 5.18 3.60
CA LEU A 4 13.33 6.30 3.69
C LEU A 4 14.30 6.05 4.85
N THR A 5 15.61 6.12 4.59
CA THR A 5 16.63 6.09 5.64
C THR A 5 17.25 7.49 5.74
N LYS A 6 17.05 8.17 6.86
CA LYS A 6 17.61 9.52 7.09
C LYS A 6 19.11 9.43 7.39
N GLN A 7 19.82 10.56 7.30
CA GLN A 7 21.26 10.64 7.59
C GLN A 7 21.62 10.18 9.02
N GLY A 8 20.68 10.18 9.97
CA GLY A 8 20.84 9.64 11.33
C GLY A 8 20.54 8.14 11.49
N GLY A 9 20.29 7.41 10.40
CA GLY A 9 19.96 5.97 10.42
C GLY A 9 18.50 5.64 10.79
N GLU A 10 17.71 6.64 11.17
CA GLU A 10 16.27 6.51 11.36
C GLU A 10 15.59 6.07 10.06
N ARG A 11 14.73 5.06 10.16
CA ARG A 11 13.99 4.49 9.02
C ARG A 11 12.51 4.81 9.14
N GLU A 12 11.97 5.35 8.05
CA GLU A 12 10.53 5.59 7.91
C GLU A 12 10.00 4.74 6.76
N VAL A 13 8.85 4.11 6.97
CA VAL A 13 8.19 3.30 5.94
C VAL A 13 6.91 4.00 5.52
N PHE A 14 6.66 4.01 4.21
CA PHE A 14 5.49 4.63 3.61
C PHE A 14 4.78 3.61 2.71
N TYR A 15 3.45 3.54 2.87
CA TYR A 15 2.59 3.00 1.85
C TYR A 15 2.27 4.07 0.81
N ILE A 16 2.30 3.67 -0.46
CA ILE A 16 1.91 4.50 -1.60
C ILE A 16 1.11 3.62 -2.55
N SER A 17 -0.05 4.13 -3.00
CA SER A 17 -0.96 3.43 -3.90
C SER A 17 -0.51 3.51 -5.37
N GLY A 18 0.22 4.56 -5.76
CA GLY A 18 0.66 4.78 -7.13
C GLY A 18 1.34 6.15 -7.30
N GLY A 19 1.85 6.42 -8.51
CA GLY A 19 2.47 7.69 -8.89
C GLY A 19 3.73 7.56 -9.75
N PHE A 20 4.60 8.58 -9.70
CA PHE A 20 5.83 8.68 -10.50
C PHE A 20 7.09 8.86 -9.62
N LEU A 21 8.19 8.29 -10.10
CA LEU A 21 9.52 8.45 -9.51
C LEU A 21 10.43 9.18 -10.49
N GLU A 22 11.00 10.31 -10.05
CA GLU A 22 11.97 11.09 -10.81
C GLU A 22 13.34 11.02 -10.12
N VAL A 23 14.37 10.59 -10.84
CA VAL A 23 15.74 10.49 -10.33
C VAL A 23 16.62 11.51 -11.04
N GLN A 24 17.21 12.41 -10.26
CA GLN A 24 18.22 13.38 -10.68
C GLN A 24 19.56 13.08 -10.00
N PRO A 25 20.70 13.59 -10.50
CA PRO A 25 22.01 13.27 -9.94
C PRO A 25 22.16 13.48 -8.42
N ASN A 26 21.45 14.48 -7.88
CA ASN A 26 21.55 14.88 -6.47
C ASN A 26 20.27 14.68 -5.67
N MET A 27 19.17 14.23 -6.29
CA MET A 27 17.89 14.04 -5.58
C MET A 27 16.99 13.01 -6.25
N VAL A 28 16.11 12.41 -5.46
CA VAL A 28 15.01 11.58 -5.94
C VAL A 28 13.71 12.23 -5.49
N LYS A 29 12.77 12.44 -6.41
CA LYS A 29 11.40 12.85 -6.09
C LYS A 29 10.46 11.68 -6.30
N VAL A 30 9.55 11.52 -5.36
CA VAL A 30 8.43 10.59 -5.45
C VAL A 30 7.16 11.41 -5.42
N LEU A 31 6.44 11.42 -6.54
CA LEU A 31 5.11 12.00 -6.65
C LEU A 31 4.13 10.84 -6.51
N ALA A 32 3.29 10.85 -5.48
CA ALA A 32 2.34 9.77 -5.23
C ALA A 32 0.92 10.30 -5.15
N ASP A 33 -0.03 9.53 -5.71
CA ASP A 33 -1.45 9.87 -5.68
C ASP A 33 -2.02 9.76 -4.26
N THR A 34 -1.47 8.87 -3.43
CA THR A 34 -1.77 8.77 -1.99
C THR A 34 -0.53 8.30 -1.26
N VAL A 35 -0.20 8.95 -0.13
CA VAL A 35 0.91 8.58 0.76
C VAL A 35 0.37 8.36 2.17
N GLN A 36 0.77 7.27 2.82
CA GLN A 36 0.47 7.03 4.22
C GLN A 36 1.71 6.53 4.95
N ARG A 37 1.96 7.11 6.13
CA ARG A 37 3.06 6.70 7.00
C ARG A 37 2.67 5.40 7.69
N ALA A 38 3.62 4.49 7.71
CA ALA A 38 3.59 3.21 8.42
C ALA A 38 2.94 3.23 9.81
N GLY A 39 3.36 4.17 10.65
CA GLY A 39 2.91 4.28 12.03
C GLY A 39 1.47 4.77 12.18
N ASP A 40 0.88 5.31 11.12
CA ASP A 40 -0.48 5.87 11.12
C ASP A 40 -1.50 4.93 10.46
N LEU A 41 -1.07 3.77 9.93
CA LEU A 41 -1.99 2.77 9.41
C LEU A 41 -2.63 1.97 10.54
N ASP A 42 -3.95 1.94 10.58
CA ASP A 42 -4.74 1.03 11.42
C ASP A 42 -4.82 -0.36 10.77
N GLU A 43 -4.18 -1.34 11.42
CA GLU A 43 -4.12 -2.72 10.94
C GLU A 43 -5.48 -3.42 10.93
N ALA A 44 -6.39 -3.08 11.86
CA ALA A 44 -7.72 -3.65 11.88
C ALA A 44 -8.50 -3.19 10.64
N SER A 45 -8.44 -1.89 10.34
CA SER A 45 -9.04 -1.30 9.14
C SER A 45 -8.46 -1.89 7.85
N ALA A 46 -7.14 -2.11 7.78
CA ALA A 46 -6.50 -2.72 6.62
C ALA A 46 -6.88 -4.20 6.41
N GLN A 47 -6.99 -4.98 7.50
CA GLN A 47 -7.43 -6.38 7.42
C GLN A 47 -8.91 -6.50 7.02
N GLU A 48 -9.76 -5.59 7.49
CA GLU A 48 -11.15 -5.53 7.07
C GLU A 48 -11.29 -5.17 5.59
N ALA A 49 -10.49 -4.21 5.09
CA ALA A 49 -10.47 -3.86 3.67
C ALA A 49 -10.07 -5.06 2.78
N VAL A 50 -9.07 -5.84 3.19
CA VAL A 50 -8.69 -7.07 2.48
C VAL A 50 -9.84 -8.09 2.48
N LYS A 51 -10.45 -8.36 3.65
CA LYS A 51 -11.58 -9.29 3.74
C LYS A 51 -12.78 -8.84 2.91
N ALA A 52 -13.07 -7.54 2.87
CA ALA A 52 -14.14 -6.98 2.05
C ALA A 52 -13.85 -7.15 0.56
N ALA A 53 -12.62 -6.91 0.14
CA ALA A 53 -12.18 -7.13 -1.25
C ALA A 53 -12.24 -8.62 -1.65
N GLU A 54 -11.82 -9.53 -0.78
CA GLU A 54 -11.91 -10.98 -0.99
C GLU A 54 -13.36 -11.46 -1.07
N LYS A 55 -14.25 -10.92 -0.23
CA LYS A 55 -15.67 -11.24 -0.26
C LYS A 55 -16.33 -10.74 -1.55
N ALA A 56 -16.01 -9.51 -1.97
CA ALA A 56 -16.50 -8.96 -3.23
C ALA A 56 -16.07 -9.82 -4.43
N LEU A 57 -14.81 -10.30 -4.46
CA LEU A 57 -14.31 -11.21 -5.50
C LEU A 57 -15.04 -12.56 -5.56
N ASN A 58 -15.56 -13.05 -4.43
CA ASN A 58 -16.29 -14.31 -4.36
C ASN A 58 -17.78 -14.16 -4.69
N GLU A 59 -18.35 -12.96 -4.60
CA GLU A 59 -19.73 -12.67 -5.01
C GLU A 59 -19.81 -12.56 -6.54
N LYS A 60 -19.91 -13.72 -7.21
CA LYS A 60 -20.04 -13.83 -8.67
C LYS A 60 -21.39 -13.30 -9.16
N GLY A 61 -21.39 -12.10 -9.74
CA GLY A 61 -22.48 -11.53 -10.54
C GLY A 61 -22.15 -11.48 -12.04
N ALA A 62 -23.16 -11.50 -12.91
CA ALA A 62 -22.98 -11.53 -14.37
C ALA A 62 -22.29 -10.29 -14.97
N ASP A 63 -22.21 -9.19 -14.23
CA ASP A 63 -21.49 -7.94 -14.57
C ASP A 63 -20.22 -7.73 -13.70
N PHE A 64 -19.71 -8.79 -13.06
CA PHE A 64 -18.59 -8.65 -12.15
C PHE A 64 -17.27 -8.43 -12.90
N ASP A 65 -16.76 -7.20 -12.86
CA ASP A 65 -15.45 -6.85 -13.40
C ASP A 65 -14.33 -7.42 -12.51
N TYR A 66 -14.01 -8.68 -12.80
CA TYR A 66 -12.94 -9.44 -12.15
C TYR A 66 -11.60 -8.70 -12.16
N SER A 67 -11.35 -7.91 -13.21
CA SER A 67 -10.09 -7.19 -13.37
C SER A 67 -9.98 -6.04 -12.38
N ALA A 68 -11.05 -5.23 -12.25
CA ALA A 68 -11.11 -4.16 -11.26
C ALA A 68 -11.06 -4.68 -9.81
N ALA A 69 -11.73 -5.80 -9.54
CA ALA A 69 -11.73 -6.40 -8.21
C ALA A 69 -10.36 -7.00 -7.83
N ALA A 70 -9.66 -7.63 -8.78
CA ALA A 70 -8.30 -8.13 -8.58
C ALA A 70 -7.30 -7.00 -8.28
N VAL A 71 -7.44 -5.84 -8.95
CA VAL A 71 -6.62 -4.65 -8.67
C VAL A 71 -6.84 -4.17 -7.23
N ARG A 72 -8.09 -4.02 -6.79
CA ARG A 72 -8.39 -3.61 -5.41
C ARG A 72 -7.85 -4.58 -4.36
N LEU A 73 -7.91 -5.88 -4.63
CA LEU A 73 -7.33 -6.89 -3.75
C LEU A 73 -5.81 -6.74 -3.66
N ALA A 74 -5.13 -6.53 -4.80
CA ALA A 74 -3.69 -6.34 -4.84
C ALA A 74 -3.25 -5.09 -4.05
N GLU A 75 -4.00 -3.99 -4.16
CA GLU A 75 -3.76 -2.78 -3.38
C GLU A 75 -3.93 -3.01 -1.88
N ALA A 76 -5.03 -3.64 -1.46
CA ALA A 76 -5.30 -3.95 -0.05
C ALA A 76 -4.24 -4.90 0.54
N ALA A 77 -3.84 -5.92 -0.22
CA ALA A 77 -2.78 -6.85 0.19
C ALA A 77 -1.42 -6.13 0.32
N ALA A 78 -1.12 -5.17 -0.55
CA ALA A 78 0.09 -4.36 -0.46
C ALA A 78 0.11 -3.45 0.78
N GLN A 79 -1.04 -2.89 1.18
CA GLN A 79 -1.19 -2.14 2.44
C GLN A 79 -0.88 -3.02 3.65
N LEU A 80 -1.52 -4.20 3.72
CA LEU A 80 -1.33 -5.14 4.82
C LEU A 80 0.11 -5.64 4.92
N ARG A 81 0.76 -5.93 3.78
CA ARG A 81 2.17 -6.34 3.75
C ARG A 81 3.09 -5.25 4.27
N THR A 82 2.77 -3.99 3.98
CA THR A 82 3.52 -2.83 4.48
C THR A 82 3.43 -2.78 6.01
N LEU A 83 2.21 -2.86 6.57
CA LEU A 83 1.95 -2.96 8.01
C LEU A 83 2.73 -4.08 8.70
N GLN A 84 2.72 -5.29 8.13
CA GLN A 84 3.44 -6.43 8.70
C GLN A 84 4.96 -6.25 8.71
N GLN A 85 5.54 -5.59 7.69
CA GLN A 85 6.97 -5.29 7.66
C GLN A 85 7.39 -4.26 8.71
N ILE A 86 6.47 -3.38 9.11
CA ILE A 86 6.70 -2.38 10.16
C ILE A 86 6.70 -3.05 11.54
N ARG A 87 5.78 -3.99 11.82
CA ARG A 87 5.69 -4.69 13.13
C ARG A 87 6.74 -5.78 13.36
N LYS A 88 7.35 -6.35 12.30
CA LYS A 88 8.39 -7.38 12.42
C LYS A 88 9.80 -6.83 12.66
N LYS A 89 9.98 -5.51 12.65
CA LYS A 89 11.21 -4.82 13.03
C LYS A 89 11.08 -4.26 14.44
#